data_AF-A0A399T3C1-F1
#
_entry.id   AF-A0A399T3C1-F1
#
_cell.length_a   1.000
_cell.length_b   1.000
_cell.length_c   1.000
_cell.angle_alpha   90.00
_cell.angle_beta   90.00
_cell.angle_gamma   90.00
#
_symmetry.space_group_name_H-M   'P 1'
#
loop_
_entity.id
_entity.type
_entity.pdbx_description
1 polymer ?
#
loop_
_entity_poly.entity_id
_entity_poly.type
_entity_poly.pdbx_seq_one_letter_code
_entity_poly.pdbx_strand_id
1 'polypeptide(L)'
;MNEMKTKFFLMAFALLLTMQMFASKKNDKKFSFAFFTDIHLNKNHLEKNHGGFQGIEKAIADAKKQKVDFIMTGGDNVDIDAIKTEDAQIAHTLYSKYARIIHNAGVDYYAAIGNHDRFWGCPNDDQLYNDGLFEKYVNKSYYSFDHKGWHFIVLNTANSVVDEEQKQWLSSDLENIDAKTPIVIATHVPFLSVYYPALDGKYTSADTFSNFKEIWDMFDGKNLKLVLQGTCIYTKKLK
;
A
#
# COMPACT_ATOMS: atom_id res chain seq x y z
N MET A 1 -55.37 -28.05 -15.42
CA MET A 1 -54.85 -27.00 -14.50
C MET A 1 -53.66 -27.45 -13.63
N ASN A 2 -53.44 -28.77 -13.44
CA ASN A 2 -52.33 -29.28 -12.60
C ASN A 2 -50.96 -29.31 -13.31
N GLU A 3 -50.86 -29.78 -14.55
CA GLU A 3 -49.55 -29.91 -15.24
C GLU A 3 -48.82 -28.57 -15.42
N MET A 4 -49.55 -27.50 -15.72
CA MET A 4 -48.98 -26.18 -15.93
C MET A 4 -48.39 -25.59 -14.64
N LYS A 5 -49.02 -25.88 -13.50
CA LYS A 5 -48.52 -25.50 -12.17
C LYS A 5 -47.27 -26.30 -11.81
N THR A 6 -47.23 -27.60 -12.12
CA THR A 6 -46.06 -28.46 -11.88
C THR A 6 -44.86 -28.03 -12.72
N LYS A 7 -45.06 -27.68 -14.00
CA LYS A 7 -43.99 -27.16 -14.87
C LYS A 7 -43.46 -25.80 -14.40
N PHE A 8 -44.34 -24.90 -13.96
CA PHE A 8 -43.93 -23.62 -13.36
C PHE A 8 -43.12 -23.82 -12.08
N PHE A 9 -43.52 -24.76 -11.23
CA PHE A 9 -42.83 -25.07 -9.98
C PHE A 9 -41.43 -25.65 -10.23
N LEU A 10 -41.30 -26.58 -11.18
CA LEU A 10 -40.01 -27.16 -11.57
C LEU A 10 -39.07 -26.12 -12.20
N MET A 11 -39.60 -25.19 -12.99
CA MET A 11 -38.82 -24.12 -13.61
C MET A 11 -38.35 -23.07 -12.58
N ALA A 12 -39.21 -22.70 -11.62
CA ALA A 12 -38.85 -21.83 -10.51
C ALA A 12 -37.81 -22.48 -9.56
N PHE A 13 -37.93 -23.80 -9.34
CA PHE A 13 -36.97 -24.56 -8.53
C PHE A 13 -35.61 -24.68 -9.23
N ALA A 14 -35.60 -24.91 -10.54
CA ALA A 14 -34.37 -24.91 -11.34
C ALA A 14 -33.69 -23.53 -11.37
N LEU A 15 -34.47 -22.43 -11.46
CA LEU A 15 -33.95 -21.07 -11.37
C LEU A 15 -33.34 -20.77 -9.98
N LEU A 16 -33.98 -21.21 -8.89
CA LEU A 16 -33.43 -21.10 -7.54
C LEU A 16 -32.11 -21.89 -7.37
N LEU A 17 -32.02 -23.09 -7.94
CA LEU A 17 -30.81 -23.91 -7.95
C LEU A 17 -29.67 -23.26 -8.75
N THR A 18 -29.99 -22.60 -9.87
CA THR A 18 -28.98 -21.84 -10.64
C THR A 18 -28.51 -20.58 -9.90
N MET A 19 -29.40 -19.87 -9.18
CA MET A 19 -29.02 -18.73 -8.34
C MET A 19 -28.14 -19.15 -7.14
N GLN A 20 -28.38 -20.34 -6.56
CA GLN A 20 -27.52 -20.89 -5.51
C GLN A 20 -26.14 -21.34 -6.02
N MET A 21 -26.00 -21.74 -7.30
CA MET A 21 -24.68 -22.04 -7.89
C MET A 21 -23.82 -20.78 -8.11
N PHE A 22 -24.44 -19.60 -8.17
CA PHE A 22 -23.74 -18.30 -8.14
C PHE A 22 -23.53 -17.75 -6.73
N ALA A 23 -23.91 -18.50 -5.68
CA ALA A 23 -23.45 -18.20 -4.33
C ALA A 23 -21.92 -18.31 -4.32
N SER A 24 -21.28 -17.13 -4.20
CA SER A 24 -19.84 -16.90 -4.12
C SER A 24 -19.07 -18.14 -3.72
N LYS A 25 -18.44 -18.78 -4.72
CA LYS A 25 -17.47 -19.86 -4.49
C LYS A 25 -16.40 -19.26 -3.60
N LYS A 26 -16.44 -19.59 -2.30
CA LYS A 26 -15.48 -19.13 -1.29
C LYS A 26 -14.09 -19.32 -1.88
N ASN A 27 -13.40 -18.20 -2.15
CA ASN A 27 -12.15 -18.21 -2.89
C ASN A 27 -11.04 -18.68 -1.95
N ASP A 28 -10.95 -20.00 -1.73
CA ASP A 28 -9.96 -20.66 -0.86
C ASP A 28 -8.54 -20.65 -1.47
N LYS A 29 -8.26 -19.74 -2.42
CA LYS A 29 -6.93 -19.61 -3.02
C LYS A 29 -6.00 -18.96 -2.01
N LYS A 30 -5.23 -19.79 -1.33
CA LYS A 30 -4.08 -19.35 -0.51
C LYS A 30 -3.15 -18.48 -1.34
N PHE A 31 -2.60 -17.46 -0.70
CA PHE A 31 -1.62 -16.56 -1.28
C PHE A 31 -0.67 -16.08 -0.20
N SER A 32 0.46 -15.54 -0.63
CA SER A 32 1.45 -14.93 0.25
C SER A 32 2.03 -13.72 -0.45
N PHE A 33 2.40 -12.70 0.31
CA PHE A 33 3.09 -11.53 -0.20
C PHE A 33 4.22 -11.15 0.75
N ALA A 34 5.23 -10.46 0.22
CA ALA A 34 6.27 -9.84 1.05
C ALA A 34 5.90 -8.38 1.32
N PHE A 35 6.17 -7.91 2.54
CA PHE A 35 6.00 -6.51 2.91
C PHE A 35 7.37 -5.90 3.25
N PHE A 36 7.79 -4.89 2.51
CA PHE A 36 9.04 -4.15 2.74
C PHE A 36 8.70 -2.74 3.22
N THR A 37 9.52 -2.12 4.06
CA THR A 37 9.29 -0.73 4.48
C THR A 37 10.61 -0.11 4.89
N ASP A 38 10.68 1.23 4.85
CA ASP A 38 11.80 2.01 5.37
C ASP A 38 13.14 1.55 4.74
N ILE A 39 13.14 1.46 3.39
CA ILE A 39 14.28 1.01 2.59
C ILE A 39 15.38 2.09 2.58
N HIS A 40 14.99 3.37 2.60
CA HIS A 40 15.87 4.54 2.72
C HIS A 40 17.05 4.54 1.73
N LEU A 41 16.76 4.35 0.43
CA LEU A 41 17.77 4.46 -0.61
C LEU A 41 18.21 5.93 -0.79
N ASN A 42 19.34 6.31 -0.21
CA ASN A 42 19.93 7.64 -0.39
C ASN A 42 21.13 7.70 -1.36
N LYS A 43 21.65 8.92 -1.57
CA LYS A 43 22.80 9.22 -2.45
C LYS A 43 24.06 8.41 -2.15
N ASN A 44 24.32 8.05 -0.89
CA ASN A 44 25.51 7.26 -0.54
C ASN A 44 25.42 5.86 -1.15
N HIS A 45 24.20 5.33 -1.35
CA HIS A 45 23.96 4.07 -2.04
C HIS A 45 24.26 4.09 -3.56
N LEU A 46 24.51 5.26 -4.15
CA LEU A 46 25.01 5.32 -5.52
C LEU A 46 26.49 4.93 -5.62
N GLU A 47 27.24 5.02 -4.53
CA GLU A 47 28.63 4.58 -4.46
C GLU A 47 28.74 3.06 -4.53
N LYS A 48 29.72 2.54 -5.28
CA LYS A 48 29.88 1.10 -5.52
C LYS A 48 30.04 0.26 -4.25
N ASN A 49 30.54 0.86 -3.16
CA ASN A 49 30.83 0.17 -1.91
C ASN A 49 29.67 0.19 -0.91
N HIS A 50 28.61 0.94 -1.19
CA HIS A 50 27.43 1.00 -0.32
C HIS A 50 26.37 0.02 -0.83
N GLY A 51 26.02 -0.97 0.00
CA GLY A 51 25.21 -2.14 -0.37
C GLY A 51 23.70 -1.93 -0.44
N GLY A 52 23.18 -0.70 -0.40
CA GLY A 52 21.73 -0.43 -0.25
C GLY A 52 20.88 -0.99 -1.39
N PHE A 53 21.26 -0.71 -2.64
CA PHE A 53 20.56 -1.26 -3.81
C PHE A 53 20.70 -2.79 -3.91
N GLN A 54 21.87 -3.33 -3.54
CA GLN A 54 22.07 -4.78 -3.48
C GLN A 54 21.22 -5.42 -2.37
N GLY A 55 20.90 -4.68 -1.31
CA GLY A 55 20.01 -5.11 -0.23
C GLY A 55 18.59 -5.36 -0.73
N ILE A 56 18.00 -4.39 -1.43
CA ILE A 56 16.66 -4.56 -2.02
C ILE A 56 16.65 -5.66 -3.10
N GLU A 57 17.69 -5.75 -3.95
CA GLU A 57 17.79 -6.82 -4.95
C GLU A 57 17.80 -8.21 -4.29
N LYS A 58 18.52 -8.37 -3.17
CA LYS A 58 18.53 -9.62 -2.38
C LYS A 58 17.18 -9.89 -1.71
N ALA A 59 16.52 -8.88 -1.17
CA ALA A 59 15.19 -9.02 -0.57
C ALA A 59 14.15 -9.47 -1.60
N ILE A 60 14.17 -8.88 -2.80
CA ILE A 60 13.33 -9.29 -3.94
C ILE A 60 13.66 -10.74 -4.34
N ALA A 61 14.95 -11.09 -4.45
CA ALA A 61 15.35 -12.46 -4.80
C ALA A 61 14.87 -13.49 -3.77
N ASP A 62 14.92 -13.17 -2.48
CA ASP A 62 14.39 -14.05 -1.43
C ASP A 62 12.86 -14.17 -1.49
N ALA A 63 12.14 -13.06 -1.63
CA ALA A 63 10.68 -13.07 -1.80
C ALA A 63 10.25 -13.97 -2.97
N LYS A 64 10.94 -13.87 -4.11
CA LYS A 64 10.71 -14.75 -5.27
C LYS A 64 11.02 -16.22 -4.97
N LYS A 65 12.07 -16.51 -4.20
CA LYS A 65 12.40 -17.87 -3.76
C LYS A 65 11.31 -18.45 -2.86
N GLN A 66 10.69 -17.62 -2.02
CA GLN A 66 9.51 -17.98 -1.23
C GLN A 66 8.22 -18.11 -2.06
N LYS A 67 8.28 -17.78 -3.37
CA LYS A 67 7.15 -17.82 -4.31
C LYS A 67 5.97 -16.97 -3.83
N VAL A 68 6.26 -15.78 -3.32
CA VAL A 68 5.21 -14.79 -3.03
C VAL A 68 4.49 -14.42 -4.32
N ASP A 69 3.20 -14.11 -4.21
CA ASP A 69 2.37 -13.66 -5.32
C ASP A 69 2.70 -12.22 -5.73
N PHE A 70 3.02 -11.37 -4.75
CA PHE A 70 3.43 -9.99 -4.97
C PHE A 70 4.29 -9.46 -3.81
N ILE A 71 4.87 -8.29 -4.00
CA ILE A 71 5.59 -7.50 -3.00
C ILE A 71 4.80 -6.20 -2.78
N MET A 72 4.67 -5.75 -1.55
CA MET A 72 4.09 -4.46 -1.21
C MET A 72 5.05 -3.67 -0.32
N THR A 73 5.05 -2.33 -0.42
CA THR A 73 5.86 -1.49 0.47
C THR A 73 5.04 -0.61 1.41
N GLY A 74 5.65 -0.24 2.54
CA GLY A 74 5.11 0.69 3.53
C GLY A 74 5.63 2.12 3.42
N GLY A 75 6.31 2.49 2.33
CA GLY A 75 6.90 3.83 2.15
C GLY A 75 8.35 3.94 2.59
N ASP A 76 8.90 5.15 2.42
CA ASP A 76 10.31 5.52 2.60
C ASP A 76 11.23 4.62 1.76
N ASN A 77 10.95 4.61 0.47
CA ASN A 77 11.69 3.82 -0.50
C ASN A 77 13.03 4.48 -0.85
N VAL A 78 13.02 5.79 -1.07
CA VAL A 78 14.17 6.60 -1.52
C VAL A 78 14.21 7.93 -0.76
N ASP A 79 15.36 8.29 -0.20
CA ASP A 79 15.52 9.54 0.57
C ASP A 79 15.78 10.73 -0.36
N ILE A 80 14.73 11.48 -0.68
CA ILE A 80 14.81 12.66 -1.55
C ILE A 80 14.19 13.94 -0.95
N ASP A 81 13.57 13.85 0.22
CA ASP A 81 12.93 14.95 0.93
C ASP A 81 13.89 16.07 1.36
N ALA A 82 15.19 15.80 1.41
CA ALA A 82 16.22 16.80 1.68
C ALA A 82 16.91 17.33 0.40
N ILE A 83 16.52 16.88 -0.80
CA ILE A 83 17.14 17.30 -2.06
C ILE A 83 16.61 18.67 -2.49
N LYS A 84 17.53 19.60 -2.72
CA LYS A 84 17.24 20.95 -3.20
C LYS A 84 17.19 21.02 -4.72
N THR A 85 16.66 22.12 -5.25
CA THR A 85 16.51 22.36 -6.68
C THR A 85 17.82 22.24 -7.45
N GLU A 86 18.93 22.73 -6.90
CA GLU A 86 20.26 22.61 -7.52
C GLU A 86 20.75 21.16 -7.70
N ASP A 87 20.23 20.24 -6.88
CA ASP A 87 20.62 18.83 -6.82
C ASP A 87 19.49 17.89 -7.33
N ALA A 88 18.44 18.42 -7.96
CA ALA A 88 17.26 17.67 -8.41
C ALA A 88 17.60 16.40 -9.22
N GLN A 89 18.68 16.44 -10.00
CA GLN A 89 19.15 15.31 -10.80
C GLN A 89 19.52 14.07 -9.96
N ILE A 90 19.92 14.26 -8.69
CA ILE A 90 20.18 13.16 -7.76
C ILE A 90 18.89 12.39 -7.47
N ALA A 91 17.78 13.09 -7.23
CA ALA A 91 16.47 12.47 -6.97
C ALA A 91 16.04 11.61 -8.17
N HIS A 92 16.14 12.17 -9.39
CA HIS A 92 15.87 11.44 -10.63
C HIS A 92 16.74 10.19 -10.79
N THR A 93 18.03 10.29 -10.45
CA THR A 93 18.97 9.17 -10.56
C THR A 93 18.62 8.05 -9.58
N LEU A 94 18.31 8.40 -8.33
CA LEU A 94 17.91 7.45 -7.31
C LEU A 94 16.61 6.74 -7.69
N TYR A 95 15.56 7.50 -8.04
CA TYR A 95 14.27 6.91 -8.42
C TYR A 95 14.35 6.12 -9.72
N SER A 96 15.09 6.57 -10.73
CA SER A 96 15.29 5.80 -11.95
C SER A 96 15.95 4.44 -11.66
N LYS A 97 16.92 4.41 -10.74
CA LYS A 97 17.57 3.16 -10.33
C LYS A 97 16.64 2.26 -9.52
N TYR A 98 15.89 2.82 -8.56
CA TYR A 98 14.89 2.09 -7.78
C TYR A 98 13.79 1.50 -8.68
N ALA A 99 13.17 2.33 -9.53
CA ALA A 99 12.16 1.94 -10.51
C ALA A 99 12.65 0.80 -11.41
N ARG A 100 13.89 0.89 -11.91
CA ARG A 100 14.48 -0.17 -12.73
C ARG A 100 14.60 -1.50 -11.98
N ILE A 101 14.92 -1.48 -10.69
CA ILE A 101 15.02 -2.70 -9.87
C ILE A 101 13.63 -3.33 -9.72
N ILE A 102 12.62 -2.54 -9.34
CA ILE A 102 11.27 -3.06 -9.09
C ILE A 102 10.56 -3.49 -10.39
N HIS A 103 10.72 -2.76 -11.50
CA HIS A 103 10.14 -3.14 -12.79
C HIS A 103 10.78 -4.41 -13.36
N ASN A 104 12.06 -4.66 -13.06
CA ASN A 104 12.76 -5.88 -13.46
C ASN A 104 12.67 -7.01 -12.42
N ALA A 105 11.89 -6.83 -11.34
CA ALA A 105 11.76 -7.82 -10.28
C ALA A 105 11.19 -9.14 -10.81
N GLY A 106 10.28 -9.09 -11.79
CA GLY A 106 9.58 -10.28 -12.31
C GLY A 106 8.59 -10.86 -11.31
N VAL A 107 8.06 -10.02 -10.42
CA VAL A 107 6.98 -10.25 -9.46
C VAL A 107 6.25 -8.91 -9.30
N ASP A 108 4.93 -8.94 -9.12
CA ASP A 108 4.14 -7.71 -8.97
C ASP A 108 4.63 -6.91 -7.74
N TYR A 109 4.70 -5.59 -7.88
CA TYR A 109 5.28 -4.70 -6.88
C TYR A 109 4.36 -3.50 -6.64
N TYR A 110 3.82 -3.40 -5.44
CA TYR A 110 2.87 -2.38 -5.02
C TYR A 110 3.53 -1.45 -4.00
N ALA A 111 4.12 -0.36 -4.48
CA ALA A 111 4.78 0.60 -3.60
C ALA A 111 3.77 1.53 -2.92
N ALA A 112 3.98 1.81 -1.64
CA ALA A 112 3.43 2.98 -0.95
C ALA A 112 4.48 4.08 -0.92
N ILE A 113 4.02 5.34 -0.83
CA ILE A 113 4.87 6.51 -0.65
C ILE A 113 5.05 6.82 0.84
N GLY A 114 6.27 7.19 1.26
CA GLY A 114 6.55 7.71 2.60
C GLY A 114 6.96 9.18 2.62
N ASN A 115 7.22 9.73 3.80
CA ASN A 115 7.55 11.15 3.92
C ASN A 115 8.91 11.50 3.33
N HIS A 116 9.87 10.56 3.31
CA HIS A 116 11.19 10.73 2.69
C HIS A 116 11.18 10.61 1.16
N ASP A 117 10.13 10.01 0.61
CA ASP A 117 9.91 9.85 -0.82
C ASP A 117 9.44 11.15 -1.52
N ARG A 118 9.04 12.18 -0.76
CA ARG A 118 8.48 13.44 -1.28
C ARG A 118 9.56 14.35 -1.86
N PHE A 119 9.28 14.95 -3.01
CA PHE A 119 10.22 15.77 -3.75
C PHE A 119 9.94 17.28 -3.61
N TRP A 120 10.93 18.01 -3.12
CA TRP A 120 10.88 19.48 -2.98
C TRP A 120 11.90 20.20 -3.88
N GLY A 121 12.64 19.46 -4.70
CA GLY A 121 13.69 20.00 -5.58
C GLY A 121 13.16 20.60 -6.89
N CYS A 122 11.93 21.10 -6.90
CA CYS A 122 11.29 21.76 -8.02
C CYS A 122 10.31 22.84 -7.53
N PRO A 123 9.84 23.76 -8.39
CA PRO A 123 8.77 24.68 -8.05
C PRO A 123 7.50 23.96 -7.56
N ASN A 124 6.72 24.62 -6.70
CA ASN A 124 5.52 24.02 -6.08
C ASN A 124 4.38 23.76 -7.07
N ASP A 125 4.38 24.42 -8.23
CA ASP A 125 3.42 24.25 -9.32
C ASP A 125 3.89 23.24 -10.38
N ASP A 126 5.09 22.65 -10.21
CA ASP A 126 5.58 21.57 -11.07
C ASP A 126 4.87 20.26 -10.72
N GLN A 127 4.49 19.49 -11.74
CA GLN A 127 3.87 18.17 -11.60
C GLN A 127 4.73 17.15 -10.83
N LEU A 128 6.04 17.39 -10.66
CA LEU A 128 6.95 16.53 -9.92
C LEU A 128 6.96 16.83 -8.42
N TYR A 129 6.41 17.97 -8.00
CA TYR A 129 6.42 18.41 -6.62
C TYR A 129 5.68 17.42 -5.72
N ASN A 130 6.11 17.34 -4.46
CA ASN A 130 5.53 16.48 -3.43
C ASN A 130 5.61 14.99 -3.83
N ASP A 131 4.51 14.34 -4.18
CA ASP A 131 4.45 12.94 -4.61
C ASP A 131 4.70 12.74 -6.11
N GLY A 132 4.69 13.80 -6.92
CA GLY A 132 4.75 13.71 -8.37
C GLY A 132 5.99 13.00 -8.94
N LEU A 133 7.16 13.16 -8.31
CA LEU A 133 8.36 12.44 -8.74
C LEU A 133 8.26 10.93 -8.46
N PHE A 134 7.68 10.54 -7.33
CA PHE A 134 7.37 9.14 -7.04
C PHE A 134 6.41 8.59 -8.09
N GLU A 135 5.34 9.32 -8.39
CA GLU A 135 4.32 8.90 -9.36
C GLU A 135 4.86 8.74 -10.78
N LYS A 136 5.80 9.61 -11.16
CA LYS A 136 6.48 9.52 -12.46
C LYS A 136 7.27 8.23 -12.65
N TYR A 137 7.91 7.72 -11.60
CA TYR A 137 8.84 6.60 -11.70
C TYR A 137 8.26 5.25 -11.24
N VAL A 138 7.27 5.27 -10.34
CA VAL A 138 6.80 4.10 -9.63
C VAL A 138 5.34 3.81 -9.98
N ASN A 139 4.39 4.48 -9.33
CA ASN A 139 2.95 4.36 -9.53
C ASN A 139 2.23 5.50 -8.81
N LYS A 140 0.89 5.59 -8.94
CA LYS A 140 0.09 6.55 -8.18
C LYS A 140 0.39 6.46 -6.69
N SER A 141 0.35 7.59 -5.99
CA SER A 141 0.70 7.66 -4.56
C SER A 141 -0.34 6.97 -3.66
N TYR A 142 -1.58 6.84 -4.14
CA TYR A 142 -2.63 6.01 -3.55
C TYR A 142 -3.43 5.27 -4.65
N TYR A 143 -3.82 4.03 -4.37
CA TYR A 143 -4.56 3.18 -5.30
C TYR A 143 -5.06 1.91 -4.59
N SER A 144 -5.89 1.12 -5.27
CA SER A 144 -6.37 -0.17 -4.80
C SER A 144 -6.20 -1.25 -5.86
N PHE A 145 -6.19 -2.52 -5.44
CA PHE A 145 -6.15 -3.67 -6.34
C PHE A 145 -6.75 -4.92 -5.69
N ASP A 146 -7.25 -5.83 -6.51
CA ASP A 146 -7.79 -7.10 -6.04
C ASP A 146 -6.81 -8.24 -6.28
N HIS A 147 -6.65 -9.11 -5.27
CA HIS A 147 -5.86 -10.33 -5.40
C HIS A 147 -6.57 -11.52 -4.76
N LYS A 148 -6.92 -12.52 -5.57
CA LYS A 148 -7.57 -13.78 -5.13
C LYS A 148 -8.77 -13.56 -4.19
N GLY A 149 -9.59 -12.54 -4.46
CA GLY A 149 -10.80 -12.22 -3.69
C GLY A 149 -10.55 -11.41 -2.42
N TRP A 150 -9.34 -10.90 -2.23
CA TRP A 150 -9.00 -9.89 -1.24
C TRP A 150 -8.83 -8.54 -1.94
N HIS A 151 -9.17 -7.49 -1.23
CA HIS A 151 -9.04 -6.12 -1.69
C HIS A 151 -7.89 -5.43 -0.94
N PHE A 152 -6.95 -4.86 -1.67
CA PHE A 152 -5.78 -4.19 -1.12
C PHE A 152 -5.86 -2.70 -1.43
N ILE A 153 -5.55 -1.88 -0.44
CA ILE A 153 -5.56 -0.42 -0.55
C ILE A 153 -4.20 0.10 -0.12
N VAL A 154 -3.59 0.95 -0.94
CA VAL A 154 -2.41 1.72 -0.61
C VAL A 154 -2.85 3.17 -0.41
N LEU A 155 -2.69 3.69 0.80
CA LEU A 155 -3.00 5.08 1.13
C LEU A 155 -1.73 5.92 1.15
N ASN A 156 -1.82 7.14 0.61
CA ASN A 156 -0.80 8.15 0.76
C ASN A 156 -1.02 8.89 2.08
N THR A 157 -0.24 8.51 3.10
CA THR A 157 -0.21 9.19 4.41
C THR A 157 1.07 10.01 4.61
N ALA A 158 1.90 10.18 3.58
CA ALA A 158 3.22 10.84 3.66
C ALA A 158 3.15 12.31 4.12
N ASN A 159 1.98 12.96 3.95
CA ASN A 159 1.72 14.32 4.39
C ASN A 159 1.14 14.40 5.82
N SER A 160 1.12 13.29 6.56
CA SER A 160 0.52 13.18 7.90
C SER A 160 -0.95 13.62 7.96
N VAL A 161 -1.64 13.54 6.83
CA VAL A 161 -3.08 13.76 6.65
C VAL A 161 -3.51 13.09 5.35
N VAL A 162 -4.72 12.54 5.32
CA VAL A 162 -5.39 12.11 4.10
C VAL A 162 -6.36 13.22 3.69
N ASP A 163 -6.12 13.85 2.54
CA ASP A 163 -6.91 14.99 2.08
C ASP A 163 -8.31 14.60 1.57
N GLU A 164 -9.12 15.60 1.22
CA GLU A 164 -10.49 15.38 0.74
C GLU A 164 -10.55 14.60 -0.59
N GLU A 165 -9.58 14.78 -1.48
CA GLU A 165 -9.56 14.07 -2.76
C GLU A 165 -9.35 12.58 -2.54
N GLN A 166 -8.36 12.22 -1.72
CA GLN A 166 -8.09 10.83 -1.36
C GLN A 166 -9.22 10.24 -0.52
N LYS A 167 -9.87 11.00 0.37
CA LYS A 167 -11.07 10.54 1.09
C LYS A 167 -12.24 10.24 0.15
N GLN A 168 -12.52 11.11 -0.82
CA GLN A 168 -13.59 10.87 -1.79
C GLN A 168 -13.29 9.65 -2.66
N TRP A 169 -12.04 9.49 -3.08
CA TRP A 169 -11.57 8.29 -3.77
C TRP A 169 -11.77 7.04 -2.92
N LEU A 170 -11.33 7.05 -1.66
CA LEU A 170 -11.45 5.91 -0.75
C LEU A 170 -12.91 5.55 -0.47
N SER A 171 -13.79 6.54 -0.29
CA SER A 171 -15.23 6.31 -0.12
C SER A 171 -15.80 5.59 -1.36
N SER A 172 -15.47 6.08 -2.55
CA SER A 172 -15.94 5.50 -3.81
C SER A 172 -15.41 4.08 -4.03
N ASP A 173 -14.14 3.84 -3.69
CA ASP A 173 -13.51 2.52 -3.75
C ASP A 173 -14.23 1.55 -2.81
N LEU A 174 -14.43 1.93 -1.54
CA LEU A 174 -15.12 1.11 -0.54
C LEU A 174 -16.59 0.86 -0.86
N GLU A 175 -17.32 1.80 -1.47
CA GLU A 175 -18.73 1.60 -1.89
C GLU A 175 -18.89 0.45 -2.88
N ASN A 176 -17.89 0.22 -3.74
CA ASN A 176 -17.93 -0.81 -4.77
C ASN A 176 -17.55 -2.22 -4.26
N ILE A 177 -17.12 -2.33 -3.00
CA ILE A 177 -16.64 -3.59 -2.41
C ILE A 177 -17.70 -4.21 -1.49
N ASP A 178 -18.01 -5.49 -1.73
CA ASP A 178 -18.90 -6.29 -0.85
C ASP A 178 -18.36 -6.29 0.58
N ALA A 179 -19.23 -6.07 1.56
CA ALA A 179 -18.86 -5.93 2.98
C ALA A 179 -18.11 -7.14 3.55
N LYS A 180 -18.23 -8.33 2.95
CA LYS A 180 -17.51 -9.54 3.37
C LYS A 180 -16.14 -9.68 2.71
N THR A 181 -15.84 -8.90 1.68
CA THR A 181 -14.54 -8.92 1.01
C THR A 181 -13.45 -8.52 2.00
N PRO A 182 -12.48 -9.38 2.30
CA PRO A 182 -11.43 -9.07 3.24
C PRO A 182 -10.50 -7.99 2.68
N ILE A 183 -10.23 -6.96 3.50
CA ILE A 183 -9.44 -5.79 3.10
C ILE A 183 -8.09 -5.78 3.84
N VAL A 184 -7.03 -5.45 3.11
CA VAL A 184 -5.72 -5.10 3.67
C VAL A 184 -5.40 -3.67 3.26
N ILE A 185 -4.89 -2.87 4.19
CA ILE A 185 -4.44 -1.51 3.87
C ILE A 185 -2.94 -1.38 4.14
N ALA A 186 -2.25 -0.61 3.30
CA ALA A 186 -0.86 -0.21 3.47
C ALA A 186 -0.80 1.31 3.64
N THR A 187 -0.11 1.77 4.69
CA THR A 187 0.16 3.19 4.95
C THR A 187 1.61 3.40 5.33
N HIS A 188 2.11 4.62 5.20
CA HIS A 188 3.42 4.97 5.75
C HIS A 188 3.30 5.48 7.17
N VAL A 189 2.83 6.72 7.33
CA VAL A 189 2.49 7.28 8.64
C VAL A 189 1.38 6.40 9.26
N PRO A 190 1.57 5.89 10.49
CA PRO A 190 0.77 4.82 11.05
C PRO A 190 -0.61 5.28 11.54
N PHE A 191 -1.56 4.34 11.55
CA PHE A 191 -2.83 4.48 12.27
C PHE A 191 -2.62 4.39 13.79
N LEU A 192 -1.62 3.62 14.21
CA LEU A 192 -1.28 3.42 15.62
C LEU A 192 0.24 3.37 15.79
N SER A 193 0.79 4.29 16.58
CA SER A 193 2.19 4.24 17.01
C SER A 193 2.30 3.86 18.48
N VAL A 194 3.23 2.96 18.78
CA VAL A 194 3.66 2.64 20.15
C VAL A 194 5.06 3.19 20.46
N TYR A 195 5.60 4.06 19.60
CA TYR A 195 6.94 4.62 19.74
C TYR A 195 7.10 5.43 21.03
N TYR A 196 6.36 6.52 21.20
CA TYR A 196 6.39 7.32 22.44
C TYR A 196 5.89 6.56 23.68
N PRO A 197 4.87 5.68 23.59
CA PRO A 197 4.56 4.78 24.70
C PRO A 197 5.75 3.90 25.12
N ALA A 198 6.53 3.36 24.17
CA ALA A 198 7.66 2.48 24.46
C ALA A 198 8.92 3.21 24.95
N LEU A 199 9.15 4.45 24.49
CA LEU A 199 10.32 5.25 24.88
C LEU A 199 10.07 6.08 26.14
N ASP A 200 8.93 6.76 26.18
CA ASP A 200 8.66 7.82 27.15
C ASP A 200 7.47 7.48 28.08
N GLY A 201 6.80 6.35 27.86
CA GLY A 201 5.59 5.97 28.61
C GLY A 201 4.39 6.87 28.32
N LYS A 202 4.43 7.65 27.24
CA LYS A 202 3.43 8.67 26.91
C LYS A 202 2.70 8.34 25.61
N TYR A 203 1.37 8.37 25.66
CA TYR A 203 0.55 8.36 24.46
C TYR A 203 0.49 9.75 23.84
N THR A 204 0.70 9.81 22.52
CA THR A 204 0.57 11.03 21.72
C THR A 204 0.21 10.66 20.29
N SER A 205 -0.44 11.58 19.59
CA SER A 205 -0.73 11.48 18.17
C SER A 205 0.40 12.02 17.28
N ALA A 206 1.55 12.40 17.86
CA ALA A 206 2.66 13.01 17.13
C ALA A 206 3.20 12.14 15.98
N ASP A 207 3.10 10.81 16.12
CA ASP A 207 3.56 9.85 15.10
C ASP A 207 2.43 9.28 14.26
N THR A 208 1.19 9.72 14.44
CA THR A 208 0.04 9.28 13.65
C THR A 208 -0.42 10.39 12.73
N PHE A 209 -0.98 10.05 11.56
CA PHE A 209 -1.55 11.07 10.70
C PHE A 209 -2.80 11.69 11.34
N SER A 210 -2.98 12.99 11.16
CA SER A 210 -3.87 13.81 11.99
C SER A 210 -5.34 13.39 11.96
N ASN A 211 -5.83 12.87 10.84
CA ASN A 211 -7.20 12.40 10.66
C ASN A 211 -7.32 10.86 10.65
N PHE A 212 -6.41 10.13 11.31
CA PHE A 212 -6.46 8.66 11.34
C PHE A 212 -7.79 8.08 11.80
N LYS A 213 -8.48 8.72 12.77
CA LYS A 213 -9.77 8.24 13.25
C LYS A 213 -10.86 8.38 12.19
N GLU A 214 -10.86 9.49 11.45
CA GLU A 214 -11.80 9.71 10.35
C GLU A 214 -11.62 8.62 9.29
N ILE A 215 -10.38 8.37 8.88
CA ILE A 215 -10.07 7.33 7.87
C ILE A 215 -10.39 5.93 8.40
N TRP A 216 -10.13 5.67 9.68
CA TRP A 216 -10.47 4.39 10.31
C TRP A 216 -11.98 4.11 10.24
N ASP A 217 -12.80 5.12 10.52
CA ASP A 217 -14.26 4.98 10.54
C ASP A 217 -14.86 4.76 9.15
N MET A 218 -14.16 5.12 8.08
CA MET A 218 -14.59 4.80 6.71
C MET A 218 -14.65 3.29 6.45
N PHE A 219 -13.95 2.48 7.25
CA PHE A 219 -14.00 1.01 7.18
C PHE A 219 -15.10 0.40 8.05
N ASP A 220 -15.94 1.19 8.73
CA ASP A 220 -17.06 0.68 9.51
C ASP A 220 -18.02 -0.16 8.65
N GLY A 221 -18.32 -1.37 9.11
CA GLY A 221 -19.14 -2.32 8.35
C GLY A 221 -18.40 -3.01 7.19
N LYS A 222 -17.11 -2.72 6.98
CA LYS A 222 -16.23 -3.44 6.06
C LYS A 222 -15.40 -4.50 6.78
N ASN A 223 -14.88 -5.46 6.02
CA ASN A 223 -14.10 -6.56 6.57
C ASN A 223 -12.58 -6.26 6.54
N LEU A 224 -12.17 -5.18 7.20
CA LEU A 224 -10.75 -4.84 7.37
C LEU A 224 -10.04 -5.91 8.20
N LYS A 225 -9.02 -6.55 7.62
CA LYS A 225 -8.29 -7.68 8.22
C LYS A 225 -6.91 -7.31 8.73
N LEU A 226 -6.23 -6.39 8.05
CA LEU A 226 -4.83 -6.09 8.31
C LEU A 226 -4.51 -4.65 7.91
N VAL A 227 -3.78 -3.97 8.79
CA VAL A 227 -3.15 -2.67 8.53
C VAL A 227 -1.64 -2.89 8.53
N LEU A 228 -1.00 -2.64 7.40
CA LEU A 228 0.44 -2.66 7.23
C LEU A 228 0.92 -1.21 7.23
N GLN A 229 1.83 -0.88 8.15
CA GLN A 229 2.28 0.49 8.37
C GLN A 229 3.81 0.56 8.40
N GLY A 230 4.37 1.63 7.85
CA GLY A 230 5.79 1.97 7.91
C GLY A 230 6.17 2.78 9.16
N THR A 231 7.24 3.59 9.06
CA THR A 231 7.70 4.62 10.01
C THR A 231 8.13 4.12 11.40
N CYS A 232 7.74 2.92 11.81
CA CYS A 232 8.07 2.32 13.10
C CYS A 232 9.47 1.68 13.12
N ILE A 233 10.53 2.45 12.87
CA ILE A 233 11.90 1.97 13.10
C ILE A 233 12.22 2.04 14.60
N TYR A 234 11.84 0.99 15.33
CA TYR A 234 12.38 0.74 16.67
C TYR A 234 13.75 0.06 16.56
N THR A 235 14.83 0.85 16.54
CA THR A 235 16.14 0.33 16.94
C THR A 235 16.43 0.78 18.36
N LYS A 236 15.96 0.03 19.36
CA LYS A 236 16.65 0.06 20.65
C LYS A 236 18.02 -0.52 20.41
N LYS A 237 19.06 0.33 20.39
CA LYS A 237 20.41 -0.14 20.68
C LYS A 237 20.33 -0.79 22.06
N LEU A 238 20.22 -2.12 22.10
CA LEU A 238 20.49 -2.88 23.29
C LEU A 238 21.94 -2.54 23.64
N LYS A 239 22.12 -1.81 24.75
CA LYS A 239 23.44 -1.58 25.34
C LYS A 239 23.99 -2.90 25.85
#